data_AF-A0A519S019-F1
#
_entry.id   AF-A0A519S019-F1
#
_cell.length_a   1.000
_cell.length_b   1.000
_cell.length_c   1.000
_cell.angle_alpha   90.00
_cell.angle_beta   90.00
_cell.angle_gamma   90.00
#
_symmetry.space_group_name_H-M   'P 1'
#
loop_
_entity.id
_entity.type
_entity.pdbx_description
1 polymer ?
#
loop_
_entity_poly.entity_id
_entity_poly.type
_entity_poly.pdbx_seq_one_letter_code
_entity_poly.pdbx_strand_id
1 'polypeptide(L)' 'YTLAVYDGQGRLVQQVASGQAAAEQAQEVAVPTATYAAGLYLVRLTMASGVQTLKLVKQ' A
#
# COMPACT_ATOMS: atom_id res chain seq x y z
N TYR A 1 9.93 -4.33 5.46
CA TYR A 1 9.04 -3.37 4.79
C TYR A 1 7.62 -3.57 5.28
N THR A 2 6.79 -2.55 5.14
CA THR A 2 5.35 -2.57 5.38
C THR A 2 4.64 -1.97 4.18
N LEU A 3 3.62 -2.64 3.66
CA LEU A 3 2.76 -2.15 2.59
C LEU A 3 1.36 -1.90 3.18
N ALA A 4 0.88 -0.67 3.09
CA ALA A 4 -0.40 -0.27 3.66
C ALA A 4 -1.17 0.67 2.73
N VAL A 5 -2.50 0.64 2.83
CA VAL A 5 -3.42 1.50 2.11
C VAL A 5 -4.00 2.54 3.06
N TYR A 6 -4.02 3.78 2.62
CA TYR A 6 -4.61 4.91 3.33
C TYR A 6 -5.71 5.56 2.48
N ASP A 7 -6.75 6.09 3.13
CA ASP A 7 -7.78 6.89 2.45
C ASP A 7 -7.24 8.28 2.07
N GLY A 8 -8.02 9.05 1.30
CA GLY A 8 -7.67 10.42 0.90
C GLY A 8 -7.50 11.41 2.05
N GLN A 9 -7.90 11.04 3.28
CA GLN A 9 -7.71 11.82 4.50
C GLN A 9 -6.48 11.34 5.30
N GLY A 10 -5.76 10.34 4.79
CA GLY A 10 -4.57 9.77 5.43
C GLY A 10 -4.87 8.75 6.53
N ARG A 11 -6.12 8.27 6.67
CA ARG A 11 -6.46 7.22 7.63
C ARG A 11 -6.05 5.86 7.09
N LEU A 12 -5.48 5.01 7.95
CA LEU A 12 -5.15 3.65 7.58
C LEU A 12 -6.43 2.87 7.27
N VAL A 13 -6.51 2.34 6.05
CA VAL A 13 -7.60 1.48 5.58
C VAL A 13 -7.23 0.02 5.83
N GLN A 14 -6.01 -0.37 5.45
CA GLN A 14 -5.56 -1.75 5.56
C GLN A 14 -4.04 -1.84 5.55
N GLN A 15 -3.47 -2.69 6.40
CA GLN A 15 -2.12 -3.22 6.20
C GLN A 15 -2.21 -4.44 5.29
N VAL A 16 -1.58 -4.37 4.12
CA VAL A 16 -1.66 -5.40 3.07
C VAL A 16 -0.57 -6.46 3.28
N ALA A 17 0.65 -6.03 3.60
CA ALA A 17 1.77 -6.92 3.84
C ALA A 17 2.80 -6.30 4.78
N SER A 18 3.58 -7.15 5.45
CA SER A 18 4.73 -6.75 6.24
C SER A 18 5.73 -7.89 6.31
N GLY A 19 7.02 -7.59 6.26
CA GLY A 19 8.05 -8.62 6.34
C GLY A 19 9.42 -8.11 5.90
N GLN A 20 10.30 -9.05 5.57
CA GLN A 20 11.61 -8.76 4.97
C GLN A 20 11.55 -9.11 3.48
N ALA A 21 12.14 -8.26 2.64
CA ALA A 21 12.37 -8.57 1.23
C ALA A 21 13.88 -8.61 1.01
N ALA A 22 14.36 -9.63 0.28
CA ALA A 22 15.74 -9.65 -0.17
C ALA A 22 15.97 -8.51 -1.18
N ALA A 23 17.20 -8.00 -1.22
CA ALA A 23 17.58 -7.00 -2.21
C ALA A 23 17.35 -7.53 -3.63
N GLU A 24 16.91 -6.64 -4.53
CA GLU A 24 16.68 -6.94 -5.96
C GLU A 24 15.61 -8.00 -6.26
N GLN A 25 14.91 -8.50 -5.23
CA GLN A 25 13.82 -9.44 -5.40
C GLN A 25 12.51 -8.68 -5.62
N ALA A 26 12.01 -8.70 -6.85
CA ALA A 26 10.68 -8.18 -7.13
C ALA A 26 9.63 -9.02 -6.38
N GLN A 27 8.71 -8.33 -5.71
CA GLN A 27 7.59 -8.95 -5.01
C GLN A 27 6.28 -8.35 -5.51
N GLU A 28 5.36 -9.22 -5.91
CA GLU A 28 4.00 -8.85 -6.24
C GLU A 28 3.10 -9.06 -5.03
N VAL A 29 2.27 -8.07 -4.72
CA VAL A 29 1.32 -8.13 -3.60
C VAL A 29 -0.04 -7.64 -4.09
N ALA A 30 -1.03 -8.52 -4.01
CA ALA A 30 -2.41 -8.17 -4.34
C ALA A 30 -3.01 -7.24 -3.26
N VAL A 31 -3.58 -6.12 -3.69
CA VAL A 31 -4.34 -5.21 -2.83
C VAL A 31 -5.83 -5.49 -3.03
N PRO A 32 -6.55 -6.07 -2.05
CA PRO A 32 -7.96 -6.41 -2.21
C PRO A 32 -8.84 -5.16 -2.05
N THR A 33 -9.25 -4.56 -3.18
CA THR A 33 -10.02 -3.29 -3.20
C THR A 33 -11.54 -3.48 -3.24
N ALA A 34 -12.05 -4.71 -3.14
CA ALA A 34 -13.46 -5.02 -3.40
C ALA A 34 -14.43 -4.31 -2.43
N THR A 35 -14.00 -4.08 -1.19
CA THR A 35 -14.79 -3.43 -0.14
C THR A 35 -14.53 -1.93 -0.01
N TYR A 36 -13.64 -1.38 -0.84
CA TYR A 36 -13.29 0.04 -0.78
C TYR A 36 -14.42 0.86 -1.42
N ALA A 37 -14.77 1.96 -0.78
CA ALA A 37 -15.64 2.95 -1.39
C ALA A 37 -14.96 3.56 -2.64
N ALA A 38 -15.76 4.12 -3.54
CA ALA A 38 -15.21 4.91 -4.64
C ALA A 38 -14.44 6.11 -4.07
N GLY A 39 -13.24 6.37 -4.61
CA GLY A 39 -12.39 7.45 -4.12
C GLY A 39 -10.89 7.26 -4.37
N LEU A 40 -10.12 8.22 -3.86
CA LEU A 40 -8.65 8.20 -3.89
C LEU A 40 -8.10 7.51 -2.65
N TYR A 41 -7.14 6.62 -2.88
CA TYR A 41 -6.35 5.94 -1.88
C TYR A 41 -4.86 6.12 -2.16
N LEU A 42 -4.06 6.01 -1.10
CA LEU A 42 -2.61 5.98 -1.15
C LEU A 42 -2.11 4.60 -0.72
N VAL A 43 -1.42 3.91 -1.62
CA VAL A 43 -0.68 2.69 -1.30
C VAL A 43 0.74 3.11 -0.92
N ARG A 44 1.11 2.92 0.33
CA ARG A 44 2.41 3.33 0.87
C ARG A 44 3.24 2.10 1.21
N LEU A 45 4.43 2.03 0.59
CA LEU A 45 5.49 1.08 0.92
C LEU A 45 6.50 1.79 1.81
N THR A 46 6.65 1.32 3.04
CA THR A 46 7.65 1.79 4.00
C THR A 46 8.75 0.74 4.14
N MET A 47 9.98 1.13 3.85
CA MET A 47 11.20 0.34 4.00
C MET A 47 12.15 1.06 4.96
N ALA A 48 13.19 0.36 5.44
CA ALA A 48 14.23 1.02 6.23
C ALA A 48 14.96 2.13 5.43
N SER A 49 15.06 1.95 4.11
CA SER A 49 15.69 2.90 3.18
C SER A 49 14.81 4.08 2.78
N GLY A 50 13.51 4.06 3.07
CA GLY A 50 12.61 5.15 2.70
C GLY A 50 11.16 4.75 2.49
N VAL A 51 10.39 5.71 1.97
CA VAL A 51 8.95 5.57 1.74
C VAL A 51 8.64 5.82 0.27
N GLN A 52 7.89 4.92 -0.36
CA GLN A 52 7.29 5.10 -1.67
C GLN A 52 5.77 5.15 -1.54
N THR A 53 5.12 6.00 -2.31
CA THR A 53 3.66 6.13 -2.32
C THR A 53 3.12 6.09 -3.74
N LEU A 54 2.11 5.27 -3.96
CA LEU A 54 1.37 5.17 -5.22
C LEU A 54 -0.07 5.63 -5.00
N LYS A 55 -0.67 6.25 -6.01
CA LYS A 55 -2.08 6.62 -6.01
C LYS A 55 -2.91 5.48 -6.58
N LEU A 56 -4.01 5.17 -5.92
CA LEU A 56 -5.01 4.21 -6.38
C LEU A 56 -6.36 4.93 -6.43
N VAL A 57 -7.00 4.95 -7.59
CA VAL A 57 -8.35 5.52 -7.76
C VAL A 57 -9.33 4.37 -7.98
N LYS A 58 -10.26 4.21 -7.04
CA LYS A 58 -11.37 3.26 -7.16
C LYS A 58 -12.57 4.01 -7.75
N GLN A 59 -13.07 3.53 -8.89
CA GLN A 59 -14.32 4.01 -9.51
C GLN A 59 -15.54 3.31 -8.90
#